data_AF-A0A915J7H2-F1
#
_entry.id   AF-A0A915J7H2-F1
#
_cell.length_a   1.000
_cell.length_b   1.000
_cell.length_c   1.000
_cell.angle_alpha   90.00
_cell.angle_beta   90.00
_cell.angle_gamma   90.00
#
_symmetry.space_group_name_H-M   'P 1'
#
loop_
_entity.id
_entity.type
_entity.pdbx_description
1 polymer ?
#
loop_
_entity_poly.entity_id
_entity_poly.type
_entity_poly.pdbx_seq_one_letter_code
_entity_poly.pdbx_strand_id
1 'polypeptide(L)'
;MDGSQSEWLLYTIQYLLQLDDRILTDCWDSLNFEQQIFLLEVLSSIPTANSSKFQILHIYCRMTSQFFDPLNFSTTDNSRSQFFALFDIVTKFLCDFYSVEDADSRNLRNMSIAENIFGKTVKLLSEIQKLCREQHPLFKIDKNISEISGNLSAKRLFHGLKQNLVNLIANISYKCPKIQHKGFELEAIYLILDCTKLDPNNPFLTQWAILAIRNLLENCAENQTLVNQMKANSIADGLDEEFFQKLNVAPMLNPNGKVVFAKK
;
A
#
# COMPACT_ATOMS: atom_id res chain seq x y z
N MET A 1 -0.51 -26.59 -31.77
CA MET A 1 -1.11 -27.07 -30.52
C MET A 1 -1.97 -25.94 -30.03
N ASP A 2 -3.28 -26.12 -30.21
CA ASP A 2 -4.26 -25.05 -30.36
C ASP A 2 -4.56 -24.31 -29.05
N GLY A 3 -4.72 -22.99 -29.16
CA GLY A 3 -5.13 -22.07 -28.09
C GLY A 3 -6.59 -22.21 -27.67
N SER A 4 -7.11 -23.45 -27.65
CA SER A 4 -8.45 -23.82 -27.20
C SER A 4 -8.46 -24.41 -25.79
N GLN A 5 -7.42 -24.17 -24.99
CA GLN A 5 -7.59 -24.19 -23.53
C GLN A 5 -8.35 -22.92 -23.14
N SER A 6 -9.47 -23.02 -22.44
CA SER A 6 -10.77 -23.43 -22.97
C SER A 6 -11.68 -22.30 -22.52
N GLU A 7 -12.38 -21.60 -23.43
CA GLU A 7 -13.33 -20.54 -23.01
C GLU A 7 -14.33 -21.07 -21.97
N TRP A 8 -14.64 -22.37 -22.04
CA TRP A 8 -15.44 -23.08 -21.04
C TRP A 8 -14.76 -23.17 -19.67
N LEU A 9 -13.44 -23.33 -19.60
CA LEU A 9 -12.71 -23.31 -18.34
C LEU A 9 -12.78 -21.93 -17.70
N LEU A 10 -12.57 -20.86 -18.46
CA LEU A 10 -12.69 -19.48 -17.97
C LEU A 10 -14.12 -19.20 -17.50
N TYR A 11 -15.12 -19.57 -18.29
CA TYR A 11 -16.53 -19.42 -17.94
C TYR A 11 -16.88 -20.23 -16.68
N THR A 12 -16.38 -21.45 -16.56
CA THR A 12 -16.61 -22.31 -15.38
C THR A 12 -15.99 -21.69 -14.13
N ILE A 13 -14.76 -21.18 -14.21
CA ILE A 13 -14.09 -20.52 -13.08
C ILE A 13 -14.84 -19.25 -12.70
N GLN A 14 -15.22 -18.42 -13.66
CA GLN A 14 -16.04 -17.22 -13.40
C GLN A 14 -17.36 -17.58 -12.73
N TYR A 15 -18.03 -18.64 -13.19
CA TYR A 15 -19.26 -19.13 -12.58
C TYR A 15 -19.03 -19.64 -11.15
N LEU A 16 -17.97 -20.43 -10.92
CA LEU A 16 -17.64 -20.92 -9.58
C LEU A 16 -17.36 -19.78 -8.60
N LEU A 17 -16.61 -18.77 -9.03
CA LEU A 17 -16.33 -17.58 -8.20
C LEU A 17 -17.61 -16.79 -7.84
N GLN A 18 -18.71 -16.97 -8.59
CA GLN A 18 -20.02 -16.36 -8.31
C GLN A 18 -20.89 -17.21 -7.36
N LEU A 19 -20.56 -18.48 -7.15
CA LEU A 19 -21.38 -19.36 -6.29
C LEU A 19 -21.14 -19.11 -4.80
N ASP A 20 -19.92 -18.78 -4.41
CA ASP A 20 -19.56 -18.49 -3.01
C ASP A 20 -18.39 -17.50 -2.97
N ASP A 21 -18.60 -16.41 -2.22
CA ASP A 21 -17.65 -15.32 -1.99
C ASP A 21 -16.44 -15.73 -1.10
N ARG A 22 -16.25 -17.02 -0.81
CA ARG A 22 -15.09 -17.54 -0.06
C ARG A 22 -14.31 -18.63 -0.78
N ILE A 23 -14.78 -19.17 -1.90
CA ILE A 23 -14.13 -20.28 -2.62
C ILE A 23 -12.64 -20.02 -2.82
N LEU A 24 -12.29 -18.84 -3.33
CA LEU A 24 -10.91 -18.49 -3.60
C LEU A 24 -10.09 -18.31 -2.31
N THR A 25 -10.70 -17.80 -1.24
CA THR A 25 -10.02 -17.64 0.05
C THR A 25 -9.73 -19.00 0.70
N ASP A 26 -10.65 -19.95 0.56
CA ASP A 26 -10.57 -21.26 1.17
C ASP A 26 -9.57 -22.17 0.44
N CYS A 27 -9.44 -22.03 -0.88
CA CYS A 27 -8.46 -22.79 -1.67
C CYS A 27 -7.12 -22.07 -1.88
N TRP A 28 -6.97 -20.79 -1.50
CA TRP A 28 -5.80 -19.97 -1.85
C TRP A 28 -4.45 -20.65 -1.58
N ASP A 29 -4.29 -21.24 -0.40
CA ASP A 29 -3.03 -21.84 0.05
C ASP A 29 -2.75 -23.22 -0.58
N SER A 30 -3.75 -23.88 -1.18
CA SER A 30 -3.56 -25.15 -1.88
C SER A 30 -3.17 -24.98 -3.35
N LEU A 31 -3.28 -23.75 -3.86
CA LEU A 31 -2.91 -23.39 -5.22
C LEU A 31 -1.41 -23.10 -5.34
N ASN A 32 -0.83 -23.47 -6.47
CA ASN A 32 0.52 -23.04 -6.80
C ASN A 32 0.55 -21.58 -7.32
N PHE A 33 1.74 -21.01 -7.43
CA PHE A 33 1.94 -19.61 -7.84
C PHE A 33 1.28 -19.28 -9.20
N GLU A 34 1.42 -20.14 -10.21
CA GLU A 34 0.82 -19.91 -11.53
C GLU A 34 -0.71 -19.91 -11.47
N GLN A 35 -1.30 -20.81 -10.69
CA GLN A 35 -2.74 -20.90 -10.48
C GLN A 35 -3.27 -19.68 -9.71
N GLN A 36 -2.54 -19.19 -8.71
CA GLN A 36 -2.90 -17.97 -7.97
C GLN A 36 -2.92 -16.75 -8.90
N ILE A 37 -1.89 -16.59 -9.75
CA ILE A 37 -1.83 -15.51 -10.75
C ILE A 37 -3.01 -15.61 -11.71
N PHE A 38 -3.25 -16.79 -12.29
CA PHE A 38 -4.34 -17.00 -13.24
C PHE A 38 -5.71 -16.66 -12.64
N LEU A 39 -5.98 -17.03 -11.39
CA LEU A 39 -7.24 -16.70 -10.74
C LEU A 39 -7.38 -15.20 -10.44
N LEU A 40 -6.29 -14.51 -10.12
CA LEU A 40 -6.30 -13.05 -9.98
C LEU A 40 -6.58 -12.34 -11.32
N GLU A 41 -6.06 -12.86 -12.43
CA GLU A 41 -6.37 -12.37 -13.79
C GLU A 41 -7.83 -12.62 -14.17
N VAL A 42 -8.36 -13.80 -13.84
CA VAL A 42 -9.79 -14.09 -14.05
C VAL A 42 -10.64 -13.13 -13.22
N LEU A 43 -10.33 -12.93 -11.94
CA LEU A 43 -11.05 -11.97 -11.09
C LEU A 43 -10.97 -10.54 -11.62
N SER A 44 -9.83 -10.12 -12.18
CA SER A 44 -9.67 -8.74 -12.68
C SER A 44 -10.53 -8.50 -13.92
N SER A 45 -10.75 -9.54 -14.74
CA SER A 45 -11.62 -9.49 -15.92
C SER A 45 -13.12 -9.37 -15.61
N ILE A 46 -13.55 -9.73 -14.40
CA ILE A 46 -14.97 -9.65 -14.00
C ILE A 46 -15.36 -8.16 -13.81
N PRO A 47 -16.62 -7.73 -14.03
CA PRO A 47 -17.06 -6.36 -13.71
C PRO A 47 -16.92 -6.00 -12.22
N THR A 48 -16.64 -4.73 -11.89
CA THR A 48 -16.45 -4.26 -10.50
C THR A 48 -17.67 -4.43 -9.60
N ALA A 49 -18.88 -4.32 -10.15
CA ALA A 49 -20.13 -4.50 -9.42
C ALA A 49 -20.41 -5.96 -8.98
N ASN A 50 -19.58 -6.91 -9.41
CA ASN A 50 -19.77 -8.33 -9.09
C ASN A 50 -19.22 -8.66 -7.69
N SER A 51 -20.05 -9.28 -6.84
CA SER A 51 -19.67 -9.64 -5.47
C SER A 51 -18.50 -10.60 -5.39
N SER A 52 -18.27 -11.41 -6.42
CA SER A 52 -17.11 -12.30 -6.50
C SER A 52 -15.79 -11.58 -6.32
N LYS A 53 -15.70 -10.29 -6.71
CA LYS A 53 -14.49 -9.50 -6.49
C LYS A 53 -14.18 -9.27 -5.02
N PHE A 54 -15.16 -9.32 -4.13
CA PHE A 54 -14.93 -9.14 -2.68
C PHE A 54 -14.07 -10.25 -2.08
N GLN A 55 -13.90 -11.40 -2.76
CA GLN A 55 -12.94 -12.43 -2.39
C GLN A 55 -11.51 -11.88 -2.25
N ILE A 56 -11.14 -10.89 -3.07
CA ILE A 56 -9.82 -10.27 -3.01
C ILE A 56 -9.56 -9.57 -1.66
N LEU A 57 -10.62 -9.05 -1.03
CA LEU A 57 -10.56 -8.36 0.26
C LEU A 57 -10.08 -9.33 1.34
N HIS A 58 -10.62 -10.55 1.31
CA HIS A 58 -10.26 -11.64 2.22
C HIS A 58 -8.84 -12.16 1.97
N ILE A 59 -8.45 -12.32 0.70
CA ILE A 59 -7.08 -12.74 0.32
C ILE A 59 -6.06 -11.73 0.83
N TYR A 60 -6.29 -10.43 0.64
CA TYR A 60 -5.40 -9.40 1.18
C TYR A 60 -5.31 -9.46 2.71
N CYS A 61 -6.43 -9.65 3.40
CA CYS A 61 -6.44 -9.80 4.86
C CYS A 61 -5.66 -11.04 5.32
N ARG A 62 -5.71 -12.14 4.58
CA ARG A 62 -4.92 -13.36 4.82
C ARG A 62 -3.43 -13.09 4.60
N MET A 63 -3.06 -12.58 3.43
CA MET A 63 -1.66 -12.34 3.07
C MET A 63 -0.99 -11.29 3.97
N THR A 64 -1.69 -10.22 4.37
CA THR A 64 -1.16 -9.25 5.35
C THR A 64 -0.86 -9.89 6.70
N SER A 65 -1.62 -10.91 7.11
CA SER A 65 -1.36 -11.65 8.36
C SER A 65 -0.14 -12.55 8.23
N GLN A 66 0.11 -13.07 7.03
CA GLN A 66 1.27 -13.91 6.68
C GLN A 66 2.53 -13.08 6.34
N PHE A 67 2.38 -11.77 6.11
CA PHE A 67 3.45 -10.92 5.60
C PHE A 67 4.68 -10.88 6.50
N PHE A 68 4.50 -11.01 7.82
CA PHE A 68 5.61 -11.04 8.79
C PHE A 68 5.87 -12.43 9.38
N ASP A 69 5.22 -13.48 8.86
CA ASP A 69 5.40 -14.84 9.37
C ASP A 69 6.85 -15.29 9.11
N PRO A 70 7.65 -15.57 10.16
CA PRO A 70 9.03 -16.03 10.01
C PRO A 70 9.16 -17.27 9.11
N LEU A 71 8.12 -18.10 9.00
CA LEU A 71 8.09 -19.28 8.12
C LEU A 71 8.09 -18.90 6.63
N ASN A 72 7.54 -17.73 6.27
CA ASN A 72 7.62 -17.21 4.91
C ASN A 72 8.99 -16.57 4.59
N PHE A 73 9.79 -16.31 5.63
CA PHE A 73 11.14 -15.75 5.51
C PHE A 73 12.27 -16.75 5.70
N SER A 74 11.97 -18.00 6.10
CA SER A 74 12.95 -19.08 6.20
C SER A 74 13.04 -19.93 4.93
N THR A 75 12.06 -19.84 4.04
CA THR A 75 12.00 -20.61 2.78
C THR A 75 12.91 -20.04 1.69
N THR A 76 13.30 -20.91 0.76
CA THR A 76 14.15 -20.60 -0.41
C THR A 76 13.73 -19.31 -1.12
N ASP A 77 14.69 -18.58 -1.68
CA ASP A 77 14.51 -17.25 -2.30
C ASP A 77 13.31 -17.14 -3.27
N ASN A 78 12.97 -18.25 -3.95
CA ASN A 78 11.85 -18.34 -4.88
C ASN A 78 10.47 -18.16 -4.20
N SER A 79 10.18 -18.85 -3.10
CA SER A 79 8.86 -18.79 -2.43
C SER A 79 8.58 -17.40 -1.85
N ARG A 80 9.61 -16.76 -1.30
CA ARG A 80 9.53 -15.40 -0.77
C ARG A 80 9.28 -14.37 -1.88
N SER A 81 10.00 -14.51 -2.99
CA SER A 81 9.82 -13.64 -4.16
C SER A 81 8.43 -13.78 -4.77
N GLN A 82 7.91 -15.00 -4.85
CA GLN A 82 6.54 -15.30 -5.30
C GLN A 82 5.49 -14.66 -4.39
N PHE A 83 5.65 -14.79 -3.07
CA PHE A 83 4.74 -14.15 -2.11
C PHE A 83 4.69 -12.63 -2.30
N PHE A 84 5.85 -11.97 -2.44
CA PHE A 84 5.88 -10.52 -2.65
C PHE A 84 5.28 -10.10 -3.99
N ALA A 85 5.51 -10.86 -5.06
CA ALA A 85 4.89 -10.61 -6.36
C ALA A 85 3.37 -10.71 -6.28
N LEU A 86 2.84 -11.78 -5.66
CA LEU A 86 1.40 -11.93 -5.45
C LEU A 86 0.84 -10.81 -4.57
N PHE A 87 1.55 -10.46 -3.50
CA PHE A 87 1.09 -9.41 -2.59
C PHE A 87 0.99 -8.06 -3.29
N ASP A 88 1.96 -7.74 -4.15
CA ASP A 88 1.93 -6.53 -4.97
C ASP A 88 0.75 -6.54 -5.96
N ILE A 89 0.48 -7.67 -6.62
CA ILE A 89 -0.67 -7.82 -7.53
C ILE A 89 -2.01 -7.65 -6.78
N VAL A 90 -2.18 -8.32 -5.65
CA VAL A 90 -3.38 -8.20 -4.81
C VAL A 90 -3.56 -6.76 -4.31
N THR A 91 -2.48 -6.09 -3.89
CA THR A 91 -2.53 -4.70 -3.43
C THR A 91 -2.92 -3.75 -4.57
N LYS A 92 -2.39 -3.94 -5.78
CA LYS A 92 -2.77 -3.17 -6.97
C LYS A 92 -4.22 -3.37 -7.34
N PHE A 93 -4.69 -4.62 -7.32
CA PHE A 93 -6.10 -4.94 -7.53
C PHE A 93 -6.99 -4.16 -6.56
N LEU A 94 -6.62 -4.12 -5.27
CA LEU A 94 -7.37 -3.35 -4.28
C LEU A 94 -7.33 -1.84 -4.54
N CYS A 95 -6.18 -1.30 -4.98
CA CYS A 95 -6.09 0.10 -5.37
C CYS A 95 -7.12 0.41 -6.47
N ASP A 96 -7.19 -0.43 -7.49
CA ASP A 96 -8.14 -0.27 -8.61
C ASP A 96 -9.59 -0.45 -8.13
N PHE A 97 -9.85 -1.47 -7.33
CA PHE A 97 -11.15 -1.75 -6.73
C PHE A 97 -11.70 -0.55 -5.95
N TYR A 98 -10.89 0.07 -5.08
CA TYR A 98 -11.29 1.24 -4.31
C TYR A 98 -11.21 2.57 -5.08
N SER A 99 -10.62 2.59 -6.29
CA SER A 99 -10.57 3.80 -7.12
C SER A 99 -11.86 4.06 -7.91
N VAL A 100 -12.63 3.00 -8.22
CA VAL A 100 -13.83 3.05 -9.07
C VAL A 100 -15.12 3.16 -8.24
N GLU A 101 -15.12 2.70 -6.98
CA GLU A 101 -16.28 2.81 -6.10
C GLU A 101 -16.48 4.26 -5.63
N ASP A 102 -17.59 4.89 -6.05
CA ASP A 102 -18.06 6.12 -5.41
C ASP A 102 -18.31 5.83 -3.92
N ALA A 103 -18.00 6.78 -3.04
CA ALA A 103 -18.09 6.57 -1.60
C ALA A 103 -19.50 6.16 -1.14
N ASP A 104 -20.52 6.60 -1.87
CA ASP A 104 -21.93 6.24 -1.64
C ASP A 104 -22.27 4.80 -2.06
N SER A 105 -21.48 4.20 -2.95
CA SER A 105 -21.65 2.83 -3.45
C SER A 105 -20.99 1.75 -2.59
N ARG A 106 -20.22 2.15 -1.56
CA ARG A 106 -19.63 1.21 -0.59
C ARG A 106 -20.72 0.62 0.28
N ASN A 107 -21.29 -0.49 -0.18
CA ASN A 107 -22.31 -1.23 0.54
C ASN A 107 -21.88 -1.44 2.01
N LEU A 108 -22.80 -1.17 2.95
CA LEU A 108 -22.56 -1.27 4.40
C LEU A 108 -21.96 -2.61 4.86
N ARG A 109 -22.19 -3.70 4.11
CA ARG A 109 -21.61 -5.04 4.36
C ARG A 109 -20.08 -5.08 4.20
N ASN A 110 -19.51 -4.23 3.36
CA ASN A 110 -18.08 -4.16 3.11
C ASN A 110 -17.33 -3.24 4.09
N MET A 111 -18.06 -2.46 4.90
CA MET A 111 -17.44 -1.43 5.74
C MET A 111 -16.49 -2.02 6.79
N SER A 112 -16.92 -3.07 7.50
CA SER A 112 -16.07 -3.74 8.51
C SER A 112 -14.80 -4.34 7.88
N ILE A 113 -14.94 -4.91 6.68
CA ILE A 113 -13.80 -5.45 5.94
C ILE A 113 -12.88 -4.31 5.46
N ALA A 114 -13.44 -3.21 4.97
CA ALA A 114 -12.68 -2.03 4.57
C ALA A 114 -11.92 -1.40 5.75
N GLU A 115 -12.53 -1.31 6.94
CA GLU A 115 -11.87 -0.86 8.17
C GLU A 115 -10.70 -1.79 8.56
N ASN A 116 -10.91 -3.11 8.45
CA ASN A 116 -9.86 -4.10 8.69
C ASN A 116 -8.71 -3.99 7.67
N ILE A 117 -9.03 -3.86 6.38
CA ILE A 117 -8.04 -3.66 5.31
C ILE A 117 -7.26 -2.38 5.56
N PHE A 118 -7.94 -1.27 5.86
CA PHE A 118 -7.29 0.00 6.16
C PHE A 118 -6.34 -0.15 7.35
N GLY A 119 -6.81 -0.72 8.46
CA GLY A 119 -5.99 -0.92 9.65
C GLY A 119 -4.77 -1.82 9.40
N LYS A 120 -4.95 -2.93 8.66
CA LYS A 120 -3.86 -3.81 8.25
C LYS A 120 -2.85 -3.11 7.34
N THR A 121 -3.32 -2.28 6.42
CA THR A 121 -2.49 -1.52 5.47
C THR A 121 -1.65 -0.47 6.19
N VAL A 122 -2.25 0.30 7.11
CA VAL A 122 -1.53 1.28 7.95
C VAL A 122 -0.48 0.59 8.82
N LYS A 123 -0.85 -0.52 9.48
CA LYS A 123 0.09 -1.30 10.31
C LYS A 123 1.25 -1.84 9.47
N LEU A 124 0.96 -2.42 8.31
CA LEU A 124 1.97 -2.96 7.41
C LEU A 124 2.93 -1.87 6.91
N LEU A 125 2.41 -0.71 6.52
CA LEU A 125 3.23 0.44 6.12
C LEU A 125 4.20 0.86 7.24
N SER A 126 3.72 0.90 8.48
CA SER A 126 4.53 1.22 9.66
C SER A 126 5.65 0.24 9.90
N GLU A 127 5.36 -1.06 9.86
CA GLU A 127 6.39 -2.09 10.02
C GLU A 127 7.42 -2.03 8.88
N ILE A 128 6.99 -1.86 7.62
CA ILE A 128 7.90 -1.70 6.49
C ILE A 128 8.81 -0.48 6.68
N GLN A 129 8.26 0.68 7.06
CA GLN A 129 9.06 1.88 7.30
C GLN A 129 10.06 1.70 8.45
N LYS A 130 9.67 1.01 9.52
CA LYS A 130 10.57 0.66 10.63
C LYS A 130 11.73 -0.20 10.13
N LEU A 131 11.44 -1.28 9.42
CA LEU A 131 12.47 -2.19 8.91
C LEU A 131 13.39 -1.51 7.88
N CYS A 132 12.87 -0.58 7.08
CA CYS A 132 13.69 0.25 6.20
C CYS A 132 14.66 1.15 6.99
N ARG A 133 14.21 1.77 8.09
CA ARG A 133 15.07 2.59 8.97
C ARG A 133 16.17 1.75 9.64
N GLU A 134 15.83 0.52 10.03
CA GLU A 134 16.75 -0.43 10.66
C GLU A 134 17.69 -1.14 9.68
N GLN A 135 17.57 -0.88 8.37
CA GLN A 135 18.34 -1.55 7.30
C GLN A 135 18.25 -3.08 7.40
N HIS A 136 17.06 -3.58 7.73
CA HIS A 136 16.82 -4.98 8.00
C HIS A 136 17.24 -5.89 6.82
N PRO A 137 17.76 -7.12 7.05
CA PRO A 137 18.21 -8.03 6.00
C PRO A 137 17.18 -8.31 4.91
N LEU A 138 15.88 -8.22 5.22
CA LEU A 138 14.80 -8.32 4.23
C LEU A 138 14.91 -7.31 3.08
N PHE A 139 15.54 -6.17 3.32
CA PHE A 139 15.75 -5.10 2.34
C PHE A 139 17.20 -5.05 1.83
N LYS A 140 18.07 -5.97 2.29
CA LYS A 140 19.43 -6.10 1.74
C LYS A 140 19.33 -6.77 0.38
N ILE A 141 19.83 -6.07 -0.64
CA ILE A 141 19.95 -6.61 -2.00
C ILE A 141 20.95 -7.76 -1.95
N ASP A 142 20.51 -8.98 -2.23
CA ASP A 142 21.44 -10.06 -2.53
C ASP A 142 22.01 -9.81 -3.94
N LYS A 143 23.35 -9.76 -4.04
CA LYS A 143 24.04 -9.41 -5.29
C LYS A 143 23.79 -10.42 -6.42
N ASN A 144 23.28 -11.61 -6.08
CA ASN A 144 22.94 -12.67 -7.04
C ASN A 144 21.53 -12.53 -7.67
N ILE A 145 20.67 -11.62 -7.18
CA ILE A 145 19.30 -11.44 -7.71
C ILE A 145 19.29 -10.68 -9.05
N SER A 146 20.40 -10.03 -9.44
CA SER A 146 20.52 -9.38 -10.75
C SER A 146 20.62 -10.35 -11.93
N GLU A 147 20.92 -11.63 -11.69
CA GLU A 147 21.15 -12.61 -12.77
C GLU A 147 19.96 -13.54 -13.05
N ILE A 148 19.03 -13.71 -12.10
CA ILE A 148 17.99 -14.77 -12.19
C ILE A 148 16.58 -14.21 -12.50
N SER A 149 16.30 -12.97 -12.09
CA SER A 149 15.01 -12.33 -12.37
C SER A 149 15.22 -11.26 -13.42
N GLY A 150 14.51 -11.37 -14.55
CA GLY A 150 14.35 -10.25 -15.46
C GLY A 150 13.86 -8.99 -14.72
N ASN A 151 14.81 -8.15 -14.31
CA ASN A 151 14.67 -6.75 -13.89
C ASN A 151 13.82 -6.36 -12.67
N LEU A 152 13.35 -7.26 -11.80
CA LEU A 152 12.69 -6.88 -10.54
C LEU A 152 13.59 -7.23 -9.35
N SER A 153 14.48 -6.31 -8.96
CA SER A 153 15.21 -6.45 -7.70
C SER A 153 14.23 -6.36 -6.52
N ALA A 154 14.50 -7.10 -5.44
CA ALA A 154 13.70 -7.05 -4.21
C ALA A 154 13.47 -5.60 -3.74
N LYS A 155 14.48 -4.73 -3.89
CA LYS A 155 14.39 -3.30 -3.61
C LYS A 155 13.32 -2.58 -4.46
N ARG A 156 13.21 -2.88 -5.76
CA ARG A 156 12.16 -2.32 -6.63
C ARG A 156 10.77 -2.81 -6.23
N LEU A 157 10.65 -4.09 -5.84
CA LEU A 157 9.39 -4.65 -5.33
C LEU A 157 8.95 -3.94 -4.05
N PHE A 158 9.85 -3.71 -3.09
CA PHE A 158 9.51 -3.00 -1.85
C PHE A 158 9.21 -1.51 -2.04
N HIS A 159 9.91 -0.84 -2.97
CA HIS A 159 9.58 0.54 -3.31
C HIS A 159 8.17 0.63 -3.93
N GLY A 160 7.86 -0.24 -4.89
CA GLY A 160 6.52 -0.36 -5.46
C GLY A 160 5.47 -0.69 -4.40
N LEU A 161 5.80 -1.58 -3.47
CA LEU A 161 4.88 -1.96 -2.40
C LEU A 161 4.54 -0.78 -1.49
N LYS A 162 5.53 -0.02 -1.02
CA LYS A 162 5.27 1.18 -0.20
C LYS A 162 4.36 2.17 -0.92
N GLN A 163 4.59 2.39 -2.22
CA GLN A 163 3.73 3.22 -3.05
C GLN A 163 2.30 2.69 -3.08
N ASN A 164 2.11 1.39 -3.31
CA ASN A 164 0.80 0.77 -3.44
C ASN A 164 0.03 0.75 -2.10
N LEU A 165 0.71 0.59 -0.97
CA LEU A 165 0.08 0.71 0.35
C LEU A 165 -0.45 2.13 0.60
N VAL A 166 0.34 3.16 0.26
CA VAL A 166 -0.10 4.56 0.40
C VAL A 166 -1.22 4.90 -0.58
N ASN A 167 -1.17 4.39 -1.81
CA ASN A 167 -2.26 4.47 -2.79
C ASN A 167 -3.55 3.84 -2.25
N LEU A 168 -3.45 2.62 -1.69
CA LEU A 168 -4.60 1.93 -1.12
C LEU A 168 -5.22 2.70 0.06
N ILE A 169 -4.40 3.25 0.95
CA ILE A 169 -4.86 4.14 2.03
C ILE A 169 -5.60 5.34 1.42
N ALA A 170 -5.02 5.99 0.40
CA ALA A 170 -5.66 7.13 -0.25
C ALA A 170 -7.06 6.80 -0.78
N ASN A 171 -7.18 5.70 -1.54
CA ASN A 171 -8.43 5.33 -2.18
C ASN A 171 -9.49 4.90 -1.16
N ILE A 172 -9.13 4.07 -0.17
CA ILE A 172 -10.08 3.63 0.87
C ILE A 172 -10.55 4.82 1.73
N SER A 173 -9.71 5.84 1.97
CA SER A 173 -10.11 7.01 2.76
C SER A 173 -10.98 8.02 2.04
N TYR A 174 -11.06 7.98 0.70
CA TYR A 174 -11.78 8.98 -0.08
C TYR A 174 -13.25 9.07 0.34
N LYS A 175 -13.72 10.25 0.76
CA LYS A 175 -15.12 10.53 1.15
C LYS A 175 -15.75 9.48 2.11
N CYS A 176 -14.96 8.90 3.02
CA CYS A 176 -15.46 7.85 3.92
C CYS A 176 -15.22 8.19 5.39
N PRO A 177 -16.21 8.79 6.08
CA PRO A 177 -16.06 9.28 7.46
C PRO A 177 -15.56 8.21 8.45
N LYS A 178 -16.05 6.98 8.33
CA LYS A 178 -15.61 5.87 9.19
C LYS A 178 -14.13 5.52 8.99
N ILE A 179 -13.64 5.46 7.75
CA ILE A 179 -12.22 5.24 7.48
C ILE A 179 -11.37 6.45 7.90
N GLN A 180 -11.86 7.67 7.66
CA GLN A 180 -11.15 8.89 8.06
C GLN A 180 -10.97 8.94 9.57
N HIS A 181 -12.02 8.64 10.34
CA HIS A 181 -11.95 8.50 11.79
C HIS A 181 -11.01 7.35 12.20
N LYS A 182 -11.04 6.22 11.49
CA LYS A 182 -10.07 5.15 11.73
C LYS A 182 -8.62 5.59 11.49
N GLY A 183 -8.40 6.45 10.50
CA GLY A 183 -7.11 7.10 10.24
C GLY A 183 -6.65 7.99 11.37
N PHE A 184 -7.58 8.67 12.05
CA PHE A 184 -7.29 9.42 13.28
C PHE A 184 -6.86 8.48 14.41
N GLU A 185 -7.65 7.44 14.70
CA GLU A 185 -7.34 6.46 15.75
C GLU A 185 -5.97 5.77 15.57
N LEU A 186 -5.59 5.52 14.32
CA LEU A 186 -4.34 4.85 13.96
C LEU A 186 -3.18 5.82 13.71
N GLU A 187 -3.36 7.13 13.95
CA GLU A 187 -2.32 8.13 13.74
C GLU A 187 -1.73 8.10 12.30
N ALA A 188 -2.55 7.69 11.33
CA ALA A 188 -2.09 7.37 9.97
C ALA A 188 -1.46 8.57 9.26
N ILE A 189 -1.88 9.80 9.57
CA ILE A 189 -1.32 11.02 8.97
C ILE A 189 0.18 11.17 9.30
N TYR A 190 0.60 10.91 10.54
CA TYR A 190 2.02 10.97 10.90
C TYR A 190 2.85 9.98 10.08
N LEU A 191 2.29 8.78 9.88
CA LEU A 191 2.92 7.72 9.11
C LEU A 191 3.09 8.09 7.64
N ILE A 192 2.06 8.70 7.05
CA ILE A 192 2.03 9.09 5.63
C ILE A 192 2.91 10.32 5.38
N LEU A 193 3.10 11.20 6.37
CA LEU A 193 4.03 12.33 6.24
C LEU A 193 5.47 11.87 5.96
N ASP A 194 5.90 10.73 6.50
CA ASP A 194 7.20 10.12 6.19
C ASP A 194 7.33 9.69 4.70
N CYS A 195 6.23 9.62 3.96
CA CYS A 195 6.18 9.30 2.52
C CYS A 195 6.18 10.56 1.63
N THR A 196 6.23 11.76 2.20
CA THR A 196 6.24 13.02 1.41
C THR A 196 7.65 13.46 0.98
N LYS A 197 8.69 12.80 1.47
CA LYS A 197 10.07 13.03 1.03
C LYS A 197 10.24 12.59 -0.42
N LEU A 198 10.92 13.41 -1.22
CA LEU A 198 11.23 13.06 -2.60
C LEU A 198 12.12 11.81 -2.64
N ASP A 199 11.64 10.76 -3.30
CA ASP A 199 12.41 9.55 -3.59
C ASP A 199 12.55 9.41 -5.12
N PRO A 200 13.74 9.64 -5.70
CA PRO A 200 13.97 9.49 -7.13
C PRO A 200 13.66 8.09 -7.66
N ASN A 201 13.69 7.08 -6.79
CA ASN A 201 13.37 5.69 -7.16
C ASN A 201 11.87 5.38 -7.04
N ASN A 202 11.08 6.32 -6.53
CA ASN A 202 9.64 6.18 -6.31
C ASN A 202 8.93 7.52 -6.54
N PRO A 203 8.91 8.00 -7.80
CA PRO A 203 8.49 9.37 -8.13
C PRO A 203 7.00 9.64 -7.88
N PHE A 204 6.18 8.62 -7.65
CA PHE A 204 4.75 8.74 -7.37
C PHE A 204 4.38 8.64 -5.89
N LEU A 205 5.29 8.19 -5.01
CA LEU A 205 5.02 8.02 -3.59
C LEU A 205 4.56 9.31 -2.93
N THR A 206 5.21 10.43 -3.27
CA THR A 206 4.86 11.74 -2.73
C THR A 206 3.44 12.17 -3.11
N GLN A 207 3.02 11.91 -4.35
CA GLN A 207 1.70 12.28 -4.87
C GLN A 207 0.62 11.44 -4.20
N TRP A 208 0.85 10.13 -4.05
CA TRP A 208 -0.06 9.27 -3.29
C TRP A 208 -0.13 9.67 -1.82
N ALA A 209 0.99 10.07 -1.20
CA ALA A 209 1.00 10.56 0.17
C ALA A 209 0.18 11.85 0.32
N ILE A 210 0.33 12.81 -0.60
CA ILE A 210 -0.46 14.04 -0.63
C ILE A 210 -1.95 13.72 -0.79
N LEU A 211 -2.31 12.82 -1.71
CA LEU A 211 -3.71 12.43 -1.91
C LEU A 211 -4.28 11.75 -0.68
N ALA A 212 -3.53 10.84 -0.04
CA ALA A 212 -3.96 10.17 1.18
C ALA A 212 -4.19 11.15 2.32
N ILE A 213 -3.28 12.11 2.53
CA ILE A 213 -3.43 13.16 3.54
C ILE A 213 -4.68 14.00 3.24
N ARG A 214 -4.88 14.43 1.99
CA ARG A 214 -6.06 15.20 1.59
C ARG A 214 -7.36 14.41 1.85
N ASN A 215 -7.40 13.14 1.46
CA ASN A 215 -8.58 12.30 1.65
C ASN A 215 -8.86 12.01 3.13
N LEU A 216 -7.84 11.86 3.98
CA LEU A 216 -8.00 11.69 5.43
C LEU A 216 -8.49 12.97 6.13
N LEU A 217 -8.13 14.15 5.62
CA LEU A 217 -8.51 15.44 6.18
C LEU A 217 -9.87 15.95 5.69
N GLU A 218 -10.30 15.54 4.50
CA GLU A 218 -11.54 16.01 3.87
C GLU A 218 -12.76 15.74 4.77
N ASN A 219 -13.39 16.79 5.28
CA ASN A 219 -14.54 16.72 6.19
C ASN A 219 -14.32 15.92 7.49
N CYS A 220 -13.07 15.76 7.95
CA CYS A 220 -12.75 15.11 9.23
C CYS A 220 -12.10 16.10 10.21
N ALA A 221 -12.88 16.58 11.18
CA ALA A 221 -12.44 17.62 12.12
C ALA A 221 -11.32 17.14 13.06
N GLU A 222 -11.33 15.86 13.43
CA GLU A 222 -10.32 15.24 14.29
C GLU A 222 -8.96 15.23 13.60
N ASN A 223 -8.91 14.75 12.34
CA ASN A 223 -7.68 14.77 11.54
C ASN A 223 -7.20 16.20 11.23
N GLN A 224 -8.11 17.14 10.95
CA GLN A 224 -7.74 18.55 10.76
C GLN A 224 -7.15 19.16 12.03
N THR A 225 -7.73 18.86 13.19
CA THR A 225 -7.22 19.29 14.49
C THR A 225 -5.84 18.70 14.76
N LEU A 226 -5.63 17.42 14.46
CA LEU A 226 -4.33 16.75 14.58
C LEU A 226 -3.25 17.51 13.80
N VAL A 227 -3.51 17.82 12.52
CA VAL A 227 -2.57 18.57 11.67
C VAL A 227 -2.37 20.01 12.17
N ASN A 228 -3.44 20.69 12.60
CA ASN A 228 -3.35 22.06 13.13
C ASN A 228 -2.51 22.16 14.40
N GLN A 229 -2.41 21.08 15.16
CA GLN A 229 -1.59 21.01 16.38
C GLN A 229 -0.12 20.68 16.09
N MET A 230 0.22 20.23 14.88
CA MET A 230 1.61 19.94 14.50
C MET A 230 2.44 21.22 14.47
N LYS A 231 3.62 21.17 15.09
CA LYS A 231 4.61 22.25 15.11
C LYS A 231 5.97 21.70 14.72
N ALA A 232 6.77 22.50 14.00
CA ALA A 232 8.15 22.12 13.77
C ALA A 232 8.94 22.30 15.08
N ASN A 233 9.62 21.24 15.50
CA ASN A 233 10.38 21.22 16.75
C ASN A 233 11.90 21.38 16.52
N SER A 234 12.39 21.06 15.33
CA SER A 234 13.77 21.26 14.93
C SER A 234 13.89 21.55 13.43
N ILE A 235 15.04 22.07 13.01
CA ILE A 235 15.48 22.06 11.61
C ILE A 235 16.12 20.69 11.35
N ALA A 236 15.82 20.08 10.20
CA ALA A 236 16.36 18.77 9.86
C ALA A 236 17.90 18.81 9.72
N ASP A 237 18.56 17.74 10.13
CA ASP A 237 20.00 17.56 9.91
C ASP A 237 20.29 17.27 8.43
N GLY A 238 21.50 17.59 7.97
CA GLY A 238 21.96 17.27 6.60
C GLY A 238 21.37 18.16 5.51
N LEU A 239 20.93 19.37 5.86
CA LEU A 239 20.61 20.41 4.89
C LEU A 239 21.81 20.72 3.99
N ASP A 240 21.54 21.03 2.73
CA ASP A 240 22.57 21.47 1.78
C ASP A 240 23.08 22.86 2.20
N GLU A 241 24.10 22.86 3.07
CA GLU A 241 24.71 24.08 3.59
C GLU A 241 25.25 24.97 2.47
N GLU A 242 25.72 24.38 1.36
CA GLU A 242 26.24 25.12 0.21
C GLU A 242 25.12 25.86 -0.52
N PHE A 243 23.95 25.23 -0.69
CA PHE A 243 22.75 25.88 -1.24
C PHE A 243 22.31 27.09 -0.39
N PHE A 244 22.22 26.92 0.93
CA PHE A 244 21.80 28.01 1.83
C PHE A 244 22.85 29.12 1.94
N GLN A 245 24.15 28.79 1.88
CA GLN A 245 25.24 29.77 1.79
C GLN A 245 25.17 30.59 0.50
N LYS A 246 24.94 29.97 -0.66
CA LYS A 246 24.79 30.68 -1.95
C LYS A 246 23.65 31.69 -1.94
N LEU A 247 22.56 31.36 -1.24
CA LEU A 247 21.40 32.24 -1.08
C LEU A 247 21.56 33.27 0.04
N ASN A 248 22.67 33.24 0.78
CA ASN A 248 22.93 34.07 1.96
C ASN A 248 21.78 34.05 2.99
N VAL A 249 21.22 32.84 3.24
CA VAL A 249 20.14 32.64 4.21
C VAL A 249 20.44 31.47 5.15
N ALA A 250 19.80 31.47 6.32
CA ALA A 250 19.84 30.39 7.29
C ALA A 250 18.40 29.99 7.67
N PRO A 251 18.02 28.70 7.54
CA PRO A 251 16.76 28.21 8.07
C PRO A 251 16.80 28.23 9.60
N MET A 252 15.74 28.76 10.22
CA MET A 252 15.55 28.77 11.66
C MET A 252 14.07 28.60 11.99
N LEU A 253 13.78 28.20 13.23
CA LEU A 253 12.40 28.15 13.73
C LEU A 253 12.04 29.46 14.39
N ASN A 254 10.89 30.02 14.03
CA ASN A 254 10.33 31.15 14.76
C ASN A 254 9.62 30.66 16.04
N PRO A 255 9.24 31.57 16.98
CA PRO A 255 8.56 31.21 18.22
C PRO A 255 7.22 30.47 18.03
N ASN A 256 6.64 30.53 16.83
CA ASN A 256 5.40 29.85 16.48
C ASN A 256 5.63 28.44 15.87
N GLY A 257 6.88 27.96 15.83
CA GLY A 257 7.24 26.66 15.27
C GLY A 257 7.12 26.58 13.75
N LYS A 258 7.26 27.72 13.04
CA LYS A 258 7.36 27.77 11.58
C LYS A 258 8.81 27.98 11.14
N VAL A 259 9.21 27.29 10.08
CA VAL A 259 10.51 27.50 9.42
C VAL A 259 10.51 28.86 8.74
N VAL A 260 11.50 29.68 9.07
CA VAL A 260 11.78 30.98 8.44
C VAL A 260 13.23 31.02 7.97
N PHE A 261 13.50 31.78 6.91
CA PHE A 261 14.84 31.98 6.39
C PHE A 261 15.33 33.37 6.79
N ALA A 262 16.30 33.46 7.68
CA ALA A 262 16.94 34.73 8.00
C ALA A 262 18.11 34.98 7.05
N LYS A 263 18.30 36.23 6.63
CA LYS A 263 19.55 36.61 5.96
C LYS A 263 20.72 36.39 6.92
N LYS A 264 21.80 35.79 6.41
CA LYS A 264 23.10 35.83 7.07
C LYS A 264 23.75 37.19 6.86
#